data_AF-A0A1E7Z8J9-F1
#
_entry.id   AF-A0A1E7Z8J9-F1
#
_cell.length_a   1.000
_cell.length_b   1.000
_cell.length_c   1.000
_cell.angle_alpha   90.00
_cell.angle_beta   90.00
_cell.angle_gamma   90.00
#
_symmetry.space_group_name_H-M   'P 1'
#
loop_
_entity.id
_entity.type
_entity.pdbx_description
1 polymer ?
#
loop_
_entity_poly.entity_id
_entity_poly.type
_entity_poly.pdbx_seq_one_letter_code
_entity_poly.pdbx_strand_id
1 'polypeptide(L)'
;MVNTQPAPTPLYRDPIYDGAADPTVLWNPLTKTWFMYYTNRRANMQSPDGVEWVHGTPIGIAESSDGGVTWKYKTNAVIHYPTTSPDEITYWAPDVFFDGTQWHMYLTIVPGIFSDWKHPRTIAHLTSSDMLEWHHQSTLSLANEKVIDADVIALPEGGYRMFYNNEPDGKSVYFADSGDLFHWQDKGKAALASRGEGPVAFRWQGYWWLIVDAWRGLAVYRSDDLMQWQQQPGYLLGEPGTGKDDGINGGHPDVVVENGRAYLFYFTHGGRIGDNANKDNVASRRSSIQVTELIMNNGKISTDRNAPTFITLPEK
;
A
#
# COMPACT_ATOMS: atom_id res chain seq x y z
N MET A 1 -6.32 24.80 6.55
CA MET A 1 -5.48 25.24 7.69
C MET A 1 -4.33 24.27 7.80
N VAL A 2 -3.08 24.75 7.96
CA VAL A 2 -1.92 23.86 8.15
C VAL A 2 -1.93 23.36 9.59
N ASN A 3 -1.81 22.05 9.80
CA ASN A 3 -1.66 21.50 11.14
C ASN A 3 -0.34 21.98 11.77
N THR A 4 -0.41 22.48 12.99
CA THR A 4 0.76 22.98 13.75
C THR A 4 1.35 21.93 14.68
N GLN A 5 0.70 20.78 14.80
CA GLN A 5 1.21 19.61 15.52
C GLN A 5 1.83 18.64 14.50
N PRO A 6 3.05 18.14 14.76
CA PRO A 6 3.63 17.11 13.91
C PRO A 6 2.91 15.78 14.13
N ALA A 7 2.83 14.97 13.08
CA ALA A 7 2.41 13.58 13.17
C ALA A 7 3.32 12.81 14.15
N PRO A 8 2.76 11.88 14.96
CA PRO A 8 3.56 11.04 15.84
C PRO A 8 4.43 10.06 15.04
N THR A 9 5.48 9.57 15.70
CA THR A 9 6.39 8.55 15.13
C THR A 9 6.49 7.37 16.11
N PRO A 10 5.99 6.16 15.75
CA PRO A 10 5.28 5.85 14.52
C PRO A 10 3.93 6.56 14.41
N LEU A 11 3.42 6.70 13.18
CA LEU A 11 2.10 7.28 12.91
C LEU A 11 0.99 6.39 13.47
N TYR A 12 1.10 5.08 13.20
CA TYR A 12 0.08 4.11 13.59
C TYR A 12 0.67 2.73 13.85
N ARG A 13 0.12 2.07 14.88
CA ARG A 13 0.33 0.64 15.17
C ARG A 13 -1.02 0.00 15.41
N ASP A 14 -1.24 -1.14 14.78
CA ASP A 14 -2.45 -1.91 14.97
C ASP A 14 -2.50 -2.49 16.39
N PRO A 15 -3.62 -2.34 17.13
CA PRO A 15 -3.72 -2.83 18.50
C PRO A 15 -4.05 -4.33 18.62
N ILE A 16 -4.40 -5.02 17.52
CA ILE A 16 -4.88 -6.40 17.54
C ILE A 16 -3.75 -7.37 17.21
N TYR A 17 -3.12 -7.21 16.05
CA TYR A 17 -2.08 -8.10 15.54
C TYR A 17 -0.69 -7.45 15.49
N ASP A 18 -0.60 -6.11 15.65
CA ASP A 18 0.65 -5.33 15.65
C ASP A 18 1.45 -5.45 14.34
N GLY A 19 0.76 -5.72 13.23
CA GLY A 19 1.36 -5.96 11.91
C GLY A 19 0.78 -5.08 10.82
N ALA A 20 0.50 -3.80 11.10
CA ALA A 20 0.02 -2.85 10.09
C ALA A 20 1.07 -2.66 8.99
N ALA A 21 0.71 -2.99 7.74
CA ALA A 21 1.56 -2.93 6.55
C ALA A 21 0.74 -2.55 5.32
N ASP A 22 1.42 -2.17 4.24
CA ASP A 22 0.81 -1.93 2.92
C ASP A 22 -0.41 -0.98 2.99
N PRO A 23 -0.22 0.27 3.48
CA PRO A 23 -1.32 1.19 3.77
C PRO A 23 -1.93 1.74 2.49
N THR A 24 -3.22 2.09 2.53
CA THR A 24 -3.92 2.88 1.50
C THR A 24 -4.82 3.92 2.16
N VAL A 25 -4.58 5.20 1.88
CA VAL A 25 -5.12 6.34 2.61
C VAL A 25 -6.02 7.19 1.73
N LEU A 26 -7.27 7.36 2.14
CA LEU A 26 -8.26 8.11 1.37
C LEU A 26 -9.36 8.72 2.24
N TRP A 27 -10.01 9.74 1.69
CA TRP A 27 -11.13 10.41 2.33
C TRP A 27 -12.39 9.52 2.29
N ASN A 28 -13.03 9.34 3.44
CA ASN A 28 -14.35 8.77 3.55
C ASN A 28 -15.40 9.90 3.69
N PRO A 29 -16.20 10.19 2.64
CA PRO A 29 -17.19 11.26 2.68
C PRO A 29 -18.43 10.91 3.53
N LEU A 30 -18.69 9.63 3.80
CA LEU A 30 -19.84 9.18 4.59
C LEU A 30 -19.63 9.46 6.08
N THR A 31 -18.41 9.24 6.56
CA THR A 31 -18.05 9.47 7.97
C THR A 31 -17.37 10.82 8.18
N LYS A 32 -17.00 11.51 7.10
CA LYS A 32 -16.20 12.75 7.13
C LYS A 32 -14.90 12.58 7.89
N THR A 33 -14.22 11.46 7.63
CA THR A 33 -12.91 11.15 8.21
C THR A 33 -12.00 10.58 7.13
N TRP A 34 -10.70 10.64 7.37
CA TRP A 34 -9.73 9.92 6.54
C TRP A 34 -9.64 8.49 7.01
N PHE A 35 -9.69 7.54 6.07
CA PHE A 35 -9.47 6.12 6.32
C PHE A 35 -8.07 5.74 5.85
N MET A 36 -7.49 4.78 6.57
CA MET A 36 -6.30 4.05 6.20
C MET A 36 -6.65 2.56 6.22
N TYR A 37 -6.74 1.95 5.06
CA TYR A 37 -6.74 0.49 4.92
C TYR A 37 -5.31 -0.01 5.06
N TYR A 38 -5.13 -1.20 5.60
CA TYR A 38 -3.80 -1.82 5.70
C TYR A 38 -3.90 -3.33 5.78
N THR A 39 -2.92 -4.04 5.20
CA THR A 39 -2.69 -5.44 5.54
C THR A 39 -2.41 -5.54 7.03
N ASN A 40 -3.20 -6.34 7.77
CA ASN A 40 -2.92 -6.57 9.18
C ASN A 40 -2.26 -7.93 9.39
N ARG A 41 -0.93 -7.97 9.31
CA ARG A 41 -0.14 -9.19 9.53
C ARG A 41 -0.27 -9.66 10.97
N ARG A 42 -0.37 -10.97 11.19
CA ARG A 42 -0.53 -11.61 12.51
C ARG A 42 0.81 -11.65 13.26
N ALA A 43 1.46 -10.50 13.45
CA ALA A 43 2.82 -10.41 13.97
C ALA A 43 2.98 -10.94 15.41
N ASN A 44 1.89 -10.90 16.20
CA ASN A 44 1.82 -11.47 17.53
C ASN A 44 1.52 -12.98 17.58
N MET A 45 1.42 -13.65 16.42
CA MET A 45 1.23 -15.11 16.34
C MET A 45 2.35 -15.85 17.08
N GLN A 46 1.96 -16.74 17.98
CA GLN A 46 2.88 -17.56 18.74
C GLN A 46 3.29 -18.77 17.90
N SER A 47 4.60 -18.97 17.77
CA SER A 47 5.18 -20.15 17.12
C SER A 47 4.61 -20.48 15.72
N PRO A 48 4.55 -19.52 14.77
CA PRO A 48 4.16 -19.84 13.40
C PRO A 48 5.17 -20.80 12.76
N ASP A 49 4.69 -21.65 11.85
CA ASP A 49 5.56 -22.36 10.93
C ASP A 49 5.89 -21.44 9.73
N GLY A 50 7.18 -21.14 9.54
CA GLY A 50 7.64 -20.28 8.46
C GLY A 50 6.92 -18.93 8.39
N VAL A 51 6.16 -18.70 7.30
CA VAL A 51 5.51 -17.41 7.02
C VAL A 51 4.03 -17.35 7.38
N GLU A 52 3.48 -18.28 8.15
CA GLU A 52 2.04 -18.27 8.50
C GLU A 52 1.55 -16.93 9.09
N TRP A 53 2.42 -16.20 9.79
CA TRP A 53 2.10 -14.90 10.38
C TRP A 53 1.76 -13.80 9.35
N VAL A 54 2.14 -13.97 8.08
CA VAL A 54 1.72 -13.05 6.99
C VAL A 54 0.51 -13.57 6.23
N HIS A 55 0.00 -14.77 6.52
CA HIS A 55 -1.23 -15.31 5.92
C HIS A 55 -2.41 -15.20 6.89
N GLY A 56 -3.63 -15.49 6.46
CA GLY A 56 -4.86 -15.34 7.24
C GLY A 56 -5.07 -13.91 7.73
N THR A 57 -4.60 -12.93 6.96
CA THR A 57 -4.58 -11.52 7.33
C THR A 57 -5.88 -10.86 6.91
N PRO A 58 -6.55 -10.12 7.81
CA PRO A 58 -7.62 -9.21 7.41
C PRO A 58 -7.03 -7.92 6.83
N ILE A 59 -7.91 -7.12 6.23
CA ILE A 59 -7.64 -5.70 5.98
C ILE A 59 -8.18 -4.90 7.16
N GLY A 60 -7.27 -4.28 7.91
CA GLY A 60 -7.63 -3.36 8.99
C GLY A 60 -7.98 -1.99 8.43
N ILE A 61 -8.80 -1.24 9.18
CA ILE A 61 -9.16 0.15 8.89
C ILE A 61 -8.84 0.98 10.13
N ALA A 62 -8.01 2.00 9.95
CA ALA A 62 -7.82 3.07 10.91
C ALA A 62 -8.47 4.36 10.39
N GLU A 63 -8.94 5.22 11.30
CA GLU A 63 -9.57 6.50 10.95
C GLU A 63 -8.87 7.70 11.61
N SER A 64 -8.87 8.84 10.91
CA SER A 64 -8.36 10.13 11.38
C SER A 64 -9.38 11.24 11.12
N SER A 65 -9.62 12.06 12.15
CA SER A 65 -10.54 13.21 12.11
C SER A 65 -9.86 14.56 12.41
N ASP A 66 -8.53 14.56 12.59
CA ASP A 66 -7.72 15.73 12.94
C ASP A 66 -6.71 16.10 11.83
N GLY A 67 -7.08 15.76 10.60
CA GLY A 67 -6.29 16.04 9.40
C GLY A 67 -5.08 15.16 9.21
N GLY A 68 -5.18 13.89 9.63
CA GLY A 68 -4.16 12.86 9.43
C GLY A 68 -3.11 12.80 10.54
N VAL A 69 -3.26 13.57 11.62
CA VAL A 69 -2.26 13.65 12.70
C VAL A 69 -2.36 12.42 13.61
N THR A 70 -3.56 12.06 14.04
CA THR A 70 -3.78 10.85 14.85
C THR A 70 -4.72 9.87 14.16
N TRP A 71 -4.41 8.59 14.36
CA TRP A 71 -5.13 7.47 13.74
C TRP A 71 -5.56 6.50 14.82
N LYS A 72 -6.80 6.02 14.73
CA LYS A 72 -7.36 5.04 15.66
C LYS A 72 -7.89 3.85 14.88
N TYR A 73 -7.69 2.65 15.42
CA TYR A 73 -8.32 1.45 14.90
C TYR A 73 -9.85 1.63 14.88
N LYS A 74 -10.45 1.37 13.72
CA LYS A 74 -11.89 1.45 13.51
C LYS A 74 -12.51 0.04 13.52
N THR A 75 -12.11 -0.79 12.56
CA THR A 75 -12.60 -2.15 12.35
C THR A 75 -11.71 -2.86 11.34
N ASN A 76 -11.91 -4.16 11.13
CA ASN A 76 -11.49 -4.82 9.90
C ASN A 76 -12.58 -4.64 8.83
N ALA A 77 -12.18 -4.49 7.57
CA ALA A 77 -13.08 -4.53 6.43
C ALA A 77 -13.74 -5.91 6.34
N VAL A 78 -15.02 -5.95 6.02
CA VAL A 78 -15.76 -7.20 5.78
C VAL A 78 -15.66 -7.50 4.28
N ILE A 79 -14.97 -8.60 3.94
CA ILE A 79 -14.77 -9.00 2.55
C ILE A 79 -15.64 -10.21 2.23
N HIS A 80 -16.66 -10.02 1.39
CA HIS A 80 -17.52 -11.09 0.88
C HIS A 80 -16.88 -11.74 -0.36
N TYR A 81 -15.83 -12.53 -0.13
CA TYR A 81 -15.15 -13.30 -1.17
C TYR A 81 -15.76 -14.72 -1.29
N PRO A 82 -16.03 -15.24 -2.51
CA PRO A 82 -16.63 -16.55 -2.69
C PRO A 82 -15.62 -17.67 -2.38
N THR A 83 -15.77 -18.28 -1.20
CA THR A 83 -14.92 -19.39 -0.74
C THR A 83 -15.69 -20.35 0.16
N THR A 84 -15.20 -21.59 0.25
CA THR A 84 -15.69 -22.58 1.21
C THR A 84 -15.01 -22.48 2.58
N SER A 85 -13.91 -21.71 2.68
CA SER A 85 -13.08 -21.57 3.89
C SER A 85 -12.77 -20.09 4.18
N PRO A 86 -13.78 -19.28 4.55
CA PRO A 86 -13.62 -17.83 4.73
C PRO A 86 -12.61 -17.44 5.81
N ASP A 87 -12.47 -18.26 6.86
CA ASP A 87 -11.54 -18.00 7.97
C ASP A 87 -10.08 -18.32 7.63
N GLU A 88 -9.82 -18.89 6.45
CA GLU A 88 -8.48 -19.26 5.99
C GLU A 88 -7.95 -18.35 4.87
N ILE A 89 -8.76 -17.40 4.39
CA ILE A 89 -8.32 -16.48 3.34
C ILE A 89 -7.36 -15.43 3.89
N THR A 90 -6.37 -15.11 3.07
CA THR A 90 -5.44 -14.01 3.28
C THR A 90 -5.75 -12.86 2.34
N TYR A 91 -5.79 -11.66 2.89
CA TYR A 91 -5.94 -10.40 2.15
C TYR A 91 -4.70 -9.52 2.31
N TRP A 92 -4.13 -9.06 1.19
CA TRP A 92 -2.95 -8.17 1.18
C TRP A 92 -3.14 -6.95 0.30
N ALA A 93 -2.48 -5.86 0.68
CA ALA A 93 -2.24 -4.66 -0.13
C ALA A 93 -3.51 -4.17 -0.86
N PRO A 94 -4.49 -3.63 -0.12
CA PRO A 94 -5.72 -3.11 -0.70
C PRO A 94 -5.42 -1.83 -1.48
N ASP A 95 -5.87 -1.71 -2.72
CA ASP A 95 -5.99 -0.41 -3.40
C ASP A 95 -7.46 0.00 -3.46
N VAL A 96 -7.78 1.26 -3.14
CA VAL A 96 -9.16 1.73 -2.98
C VAL A 96 -9.35 3.08 -3.65
N PHE A 97 -10.39 3.18 -4.48
CA PHE A 97 -10.72 4.44 -5.16
C PHE A 97 -12.22 4.54 -5.46
N PHE A 98 -12.66 5.76 -5.80
CA PHE A 98 -14.04 6.09 -6.17
C PHE A 98 -14.11 6.45 -7.65
N ASP A 99 -15.04 5.85 -8.39
CA ASP A 99 -15.22 6.13 -9.82
C ASP A 99 -16.20 7.30 -10.10
N GLY A 100 -16.75 7.92 -9.05
CA GLY A 100 -17.80 8.93 -9.12
C GLY A 100 -19.19 8.39 -8.75
N THR A 101 -19.37 7.07 -8.73
CA THR A 101 -20.64 6.39 -8.44
C THR A 101 -20.53 5.41 -7.27
N GLN A 102 -19.46 4.62 -7.21
CA GLN A 102 -19.26 3.57 -6.22
C GLN A 102 -17.78 3.41 -5.84
N TRP A 103 -17.54 2.76 -4.70
CA TRP A 103 -16.19 2.44 -4.27
C TRP A 103 -15.75 1.11 -4.86
N HIS A 104 -14.47 1.07 -5.22
CA HIS A 104 -13.81 -0.11 -5.75
C HIS A 104 -12.59 -0.42 -4.91
N MET A 105 -12.32 -1.71 -4.74
CA MET A 105 -11.09 -2.20 -4.16
C MET A 105 -10.48 -3.28 -5.07
N TYR A 106 -9.18 -3.18 -5.31
CA TYR A 106 -8.39 -4.26 -5.89
C TYR A 106 -7.51 -4.84 -4.80
N LEU A 107 -7.69 -6.13 -4.55
CA LEU A 107 -7.16 -6.78 -3.35
C LEU A 107 -6.44 -8.07 -3.72
N THR A 108 -5.23 -8.25 -3.19
CA THR A 108 -4.52 -9.51 -3.35
C THR A 108 -5.15 -10.59 -2.47
N ILE A 109 -5.48 -11.73 -3.08
CA ILE A 109 -6.10 -12.90 -2.43
C ILE A 109 -5.11 -14.05 -2.42
N VAL A 110 -4.83 -14.61 -1.25
CA VAL A 110 -4.16 -15.92 -1.11
C VAL A 110 -5.15 -16.91 -0.51
N PRO A 111 -5.40 -18.07 -1.15
CA PRO A 111 -6.49 -18.98 -0.78
C PRO A 111 -6.06 -19.93 0.36
N GLY A 112 -5.54 -19.39 1.46
CA GLY A 112 -5.14 -20.19 2.61
C GLY A 112 -4.11 -19.56 3.53
N ILE A 113 -3.86 -20.26 4.62
CA ILE A 113 -2.74 -20.05 5.53
C ILE A 113 -1.67 -21.08 5.21
N PHE A 114 -0.45 -20.62 4.93
CA PHE A 114 0.64 -21.47 4.46
C PHE A 114 1.95 -21.09 5.17
N SER A 115 2.83 -22.07 5.31
CA SER A 115 4.16 -21.87 5.91
C SER A 115 5.24 -21.48 4.89
N ASP A 116 4.93 -21.47 3.59
CA ASP A 116 5.85 -21.04 2.53
C ASP A 116 5.18 -20.16 1.44
N TRP A 117 5.99 -19.69 0.48
CA TRP A 117 5.56 -18.78 -0.61
C TRP A 117 5.20 -19.49 -1.92
N LYS A 118 4.97 -20.81 -1.95
CA LYS A 118 4.79 -21.55 -3.21
C LYS A 118 3.35 -21.57 -3.71
N HIS A 119 2.44 -20.91 -3.02
CA HIS A 119 1.00 -20.96 -3.28
C HIS A 119 0.53 -19.91 -4.30
N PRO A 120 -0.67 -20.07 -4.88
CA PRO A 120 -1.26 -19.06 -5.77
C PRO A 120 -1.59 -17.76 -5.04
N ARG A 121 -1.56 -16.65 -5.76
CA ARG A 121 -2.17 -15.37 -5.35
C ARG A 121 -2.62 -14.59 -6.57
N THR A 122 -3.82 -14.05 -6.47
CA THR A 122 -4.52 -13.33 -7.54
C THR A 122 -5.00 -11.98 -7.03
N ILE A 123 -5.43 -11.11 -7.94
CA ILE A 123 -6.07 -9.83 -7.60
C ILE A 123 -7.57 -9.97 -7.82
N ALA A 124 -8.35 -9.66 -6.79
CA ALA A 124 -9.81 -9.61 -6.85
C ALA A 124 -10.31 -8.17 -6.99
N HIS A 125 -11.37 -7.99 -7.76
CA HIS A 125 -12.18 -6.77 -7.80
C HIS A 125 -13.32 -6.87 -6.80
N LEU A 126 -13.43 -5.87 -5.94
CA LEU A 126 -14.50 -5.73 -4.96
C LEU A 126 -15.16 -4.36 -5.11
N THR A 127 -16.43 -4.26 -4.73
CA THR A 127 -17.14 -2.98 -4.68
C THR A 127 -17.80 -2.77 -3.33
N SER A 128 -17.99 -1.50 -2.97
CA SER A 128 -18.63 -1.10 -1.71
C SER A 128 -19.44 0.17 -1.88
N SER A 129 -20.50 0.28 -1.07
CA SER A 129 -21.29 1.51 -0.94
C SER A 129 -20.98 2.27 0.36
N ASP A 130 -20.37 1.62 1.35
CA ASP A 130 -20.14 2.16 2.69
C ASP A 130 -18.66 2.21 3.11
N MET A 131 -17.78 1.67 2.26
CA MET A 131 -16.35 1.51 2.47
C MET A 131 -15.98 0.53 3.60
N LEU A 132 -16.93 -0.20 4.18
CA LEU A 132 -16.72 -1.17 5.26
C LEU A 132 -16.98 -2.59 4.79
N GLU A 133 -18.08 -2.80 4.06
CA GLU A 133 -18.48 -4.08 3.49
C GLU A 133 -18.17 -4.09 1.99
N TRP A 134 -17.44 -5.11 1.56
CA TRP A 134 -16.92 -5.23 0.20
C TRP A 134 -17.43 -6.51 -0.46
N HIS A 135 -18.03 -6.39 -1.64
CA HIS A 135 -18.62 -7.49 -2.37
C HIS A 135 -17.78 -7.85 -3.59
N HIS A 136 -17.40 -9.13 -3.69
CA HIS A 136 -16.68 -9.65 -4.84
C HIS A 136 -17.45 -9.46 -6.14
N GLN A 137 -16.73 -8.97 -7.16
CA GLN A 137 -17.22 -8.83 -8.52
C GLN A 137 -16.53 -9.82 -9.46
N SER A 138 -15.21 -9.89 -9.40
CA SER A 138 -14.41 -10.76 -10.26
C SER A 138 -13.04 -11.05 -9.67
N THR A 139 -12.40 -12.11 -10.15
CA THR A 139 -10.97 -12.34 -9.98
C THR A 139 -10.32 -12.02 -11.33
N LEU A 140 -9.31 -11.14 -11.34
CA LEU A 140 -8.76 -10.62 -12.59
C LEU A 140 -7.92 -11.68 -13.30
N SER A 141 -8.12 -11.78 -14.61
CA SER A 141 -7.28 -12.57 -15.53
C SER A 141 -6.07 -11.74 -15.96
N LEU A 142 -5.02 -11.72 -15.12
CA LEU A 142 -3.75 -11.05 -15.39
C LEU A 142 -2.71 -12.03 -15.95
N ALA A 143 -1.42 -11.67 -15.88
CA ALA A 143 -0.34 -12.48 -16.43
C ALA A 143 -0.29 -13.93 -15.93
N ASN A 144 -0.68 -14.21 -14.67
CA ASN A 144 -0.73 -15.54 -14.05
C ASN A 144 -1.33 -15.48 -12.63
N GLU A 145 -1.33 -16.61 -11.91
CA GLU A 145 -1.82 -16.76 -10.51
C GLU A 145 -0.72 -16.56 -9.45
N LYS A 146 0.28 -15.72 -9.73
CA LYS A 146 1.31 -15.25 -8.79
C LYS A 146 1.56 -13.75 -8.99
N VAL A 147 0.48 -12.99 -8.84
CA VAL A 147 0.43 -11.53 -9.00
C VAL A 147 -0.13 -10.88 -7.73
N ILE A 148 0.39 -9.72 -7.36
CA ILE A 148 0.06 -9.01 -6.12
C ILE A 148 0.09 -7.49 -6.31
N ASP A 149 -0.35 -6.78 -5.27
CA ASP A 149 -0.11 -5.34 -5.07
C ASP A 149 -0.62 -4.48 -6.23
N ALA A 150 -1.94 -4.46 -6.41
CA ALA A 150 -2.58 -3.58 -7.38
C ALA A 150 -2.49 -2.12 -6.93
N ASP A 151 -2.39 -1.20 -7.89
CA ASP A 151 -2.60 0.24 -7.71
C ASP A 151 -3.27 0.80 -8.98
N VAL A 152 -4.43 1.43 -8.81
CA VAL A 152 -5.29 1.88 -9.91
C VAL A 152 -5.37 3.39 -10.00
N ILE A 153 -5.12 3.90 -11.20
CA ILE A 153 -5.27 5.32 -11.54
C ILE A 153 -6.23 5.52 -12.70
N ALA A 154 -6.93 6.65 -12.68
CA ALA A 154 -7.64 7.14 -13.86
C ALA A 154 -6.66 7.69 -14.91
N LEU A 155 -6.91 7.37 -16.17
CA LEU A 155 -6.11 7.84 -17.30
C LEU A 155 -6.59 9.23 -17.79
N PRO A 156 -5.68 10.13 -18.22
CA PRO A 156 -6.05 11.43 -18.79
C PRO A 156 -7.04 11.37 -19.96
N GLU A 157 -6.90 10.34 -20.80
CA GLU A 157 -7.72 10.08 -21.97
C GLU A 157 -9.06 9.39 -21.65
N GLY A 158 -9.30 9.07 -20.38
CA GLY A 158 -10.44 8.26 -19.92
C GLY A 158 -10.09 6.78 -19.79
N GLY A 159 -10.85 6.09 -18.95
CA GLY A 159 -10.52 4.74 -18.51
C GLY A 159 -9.48 4.75 -17.39
N TYR A 160 -8.89 3.58 -17.15
CA TYR A 160 -8.11 3.29 -15.96
C TYR A 160 -6.91 2.41 -16.30
N ARG A 161 -5.86 2.56 -15.50
CA ARG A 161 -4.68 1.70 -15.52
C ARG A 161 -4.43 1.16 -14.13
N MET A 162 -4.19 -0.14 -14.06
CA MET A 162 -3.71 -0.83 -12.87
C MET A 162 -2.25 -1.19 -13.07
N PHE A 163 -1.39 -0.78 -12.15
CA PHE A 163 -0.06 -1.36 -11.99
C PHE A 163 -0.15 -2.52 -10.99
N TYR A 164 0.65 -3.58 -11.22
CA TYR A 164 0.69 -4.72 -10.31
C TYR A 164 2.03 -5.44 -10.40
N ASN A 165 2.40 -6.20 -9.38
CA ASN A 165 3.61 -7.01 -9.37
C ASN A 165 3.38 -8.40 -10.01
N ASN A 166 4.25 -8.79 -10.93
CA ASN A 166 4.32 -10.13 -11.51
C ASN A 166 5.53 -10.89 -10.95
N GLU A 167 5.30 -11.79 -10.00
CA GLU A 167 6.39 -12.42 -9.27
C GLU A 167 7.22 -13.41 -10.11
N PRO A 168 6.62 -14.28 -10.95
CA PRO A 168 7.38 -15.19 -11.81
C PRO A 168 8.35 -14.49 -12.77
N ASP A 169 8.03 -13.28 -13.24
CA ASP A 169 8.94 -12.45 -14.04
C ASP A 169 9.93 -11.66 -13.16
N GLY A 170 10.49 -12.33 -12.15
CA GLY A 170 11.50 -11.75 -11.26
C GLY A 170 10.99 -10.58 -10.43
N LYS A 171 9.69 -10.53 -10.10
CA LYS A 171 9.03 -9.40 -9.41
C LYS A 171 9.06 -8.11 -10.23
N SER A 172 8.72 -8.21 -11.51
CA SER A 172 8.60 -7.03 -12.37
C SER A 172 7.23 -6.40 -12.23
N VAL A 173 7.14 -5.07 -12.35
CA VAL A 173 5.85 -4.38 -12.42
C VAL A 173 5.26 -4.52 -13.81
N TYR A 174 4.01 -4.93 -13.86
CA TYR A 174 3.17 -5.06 -15.06
C TYR A 174 2.05 -4.03 -14.97
N PHE A 175 1.32 -3.85 -16.08
CA PHE A 175 0.10 -3.06 -16.05
C PHE A 175 -1.01 -3.66 -16.90
N ALA A 176 -2.24 -3.32 -16.55
CA ALA A 176 -3.45 -3.64 -17.30
C ALA A 176 -4.27 -2.36 -17.46
N ASP A 177 -5.05 -2.27 -18.55
CA ASP A 177 -5.95 -1.14 -18.78
C ASP A 177 -7.41 -1.61 -18.77
N SER A 178 -8.30 -0.74 -18.30
CA SER A 178 -9.75 -0.97 -18.31
C SER A 178 -10.50 0.28 -18.73
N GLY A 179 -11.59 0.10 -19.47
CA GLY A 179 -12.51 1.19 -19.80
C GLY A 179 -13.57 1.43 -18.72
N ASP A 180 -13.84 0.43 -17.87
CA ASP A 180 -15.02 0.40 -17.00
C ASP A 180 -14.74 -0.11 -15.58
N LEU A 181 -13.50 -0.47 -15.23
CA LEU A 181 -13.05 -1.08 -13.96
C LEU A 181 -13.45 -2.54 -13.76
N PHE A 182 -14.35 -3.09 -14.58
CA PHE A 182 -14.80 -4.47 -14.45
C PHE A 182 -14.04 -5.40 -15.39
N HIS A 183 -13.68 -4.91 -16.58
CA HIS A 183 -13.01 -5.68 -17.62
C HIS A 183 -11.60 -5.13 -17.84
N TRP A 184 -10.60 -5.95 -17.50
CA TRP A 184 -9.19 -5.59 -17.60
C TRP A 184 -8.52 -6.31 -18.76
N GLN A 185 -7.73 -5.56 -19.52
CA GLN A 185 -6.83 -6.11 -20.53
C GLN A 185 -5.39 -5.98 -20.05
N ASP A 186 -4.74 -7.11 -19.80
CA ASP A 186 -3.31 -7.16 -19.51
C ASP A 186 -2.49 -6.58 -20.68
N LYS A 187 -1.54 -5.69 -20.35
CA LYS A 187 -0.65 -5.02 -21.31
C LYS A 187 0.80 -5.47 -21.18
N GLY A 188 1.09 -6.38 -20.26
CA GLY A 188 2.42 -6.89 -19.97
C GLY A 188 3.26 -5.97 -19.10
N LYS A 189 4.58 -6.12 -19.27
CA LYS A 189 5.59 -5.51 -18.41
C LYS A 189 5.67 -3.99 -18.60
N ALA A 190 5.63 -3.24 -17.50
CA ALA A 190 5.93 -1.81 -17.51
C ALA A 190 7.42 -1.57 -17.81
N ALA A 191 7.74 -0.47 -18.49
CA ALA A 191 9.11 -0.13 -18.90
C ALA A 191 9.95 0.42 -17.72
N LEU A 192 10.12 -0.40 -16.68
CA LEU A 192 10.88 -0.05 -15.47
C LEU A 192 12.24 -0.78 -15.44
N ALA A 193 13.25 -0.10 -14.89
CA ALA A 193 14.60 -0.66 -14.78
C ALA A 193 14.79 -1.57 -13.55
N SER A 194 13.95 -1.42 -12.52
CA SER A 194 14.03 -2.19 -11.27
C SER A 194 12.90 -3.21 -11.13
N ARG A 195 13.23 -4.29 -10.43
CA ARG A 195 12.26 -5.20 -9.80
C ARG A 195 11.82 -4.65 -8.45
N GLY A 196 10.67 -5.10 -7.96
CA GLY A 196 10.11 -4.70 -6.68
C GLY A 196 8.62 -5.00 -6.59
N GLU A 197 7.97 -4.59 -5.51
CA GLU A 197 6.53 -4.76 -5.25
C GLU A 197 5.90 -3.46 -4.76
N GLY A 198 4.61 -3.45 -4.42
CA GLY A 198 3.89 -2.24 -4.04
C GLY A 198 4.05 -1.05 -4.99
N PRO A 199 3.69 -1.19 -6.29
CA PRO A 199 3.63 -0.03 -7.17
C PRO A 199 2.60 0.97 -6.65
N VAL A 200 2.94 2.26 -6.62
CA VAL A 200 2.00 3.34 -6.32
C VAL A 200 2.17 4.46 -7.33
N ALA A 201 1.14 4.70 -8.14
CA ALA A 201 1.13 5.70 -9.19
C ALA A 201 0.31 6.93 -8.79
N PHE A 202 0.86 8.11 -9.01
CA PHE A 202 0.17 9.36 -8.68
C PHE A 202 0.61 10.53 -9.55
N ARG A 203 -0.27 11.52 -9.69
CA ARG A 203 0.04 12.76 -10.42
C ARG A 203 0.43 13.85 -9.42
N TRP A 204 1.61 14.44 -9.57
CA TRP A 204 2.03 15.56 -8.75
C TRP A 204 3.02 16.47 -9.47
N GLN A 205 2.86 17.79 -9.30
CA GLN A 205 3.76 18.82 -9.87
C GLN A 205 3.99 18.66 -11.39
N GLY A 206 2.93 18.33 -12.14
CA GLY A 206 2.98 18.25 -13.60
C GLY A 206 3.56 16.95 -14.18
N TYR A 207 3.86 15.95 -13.35
CA TYR A 207 4.36 14.65 -13.79
C TYR A 207 3.58 13.49 -13.18
N TRP A 208 3.61 12.35 -13.87
CA TRP A 208 3.24 11.07 -13.29
C TRP A 208 4.44 10.51 -12.55
N TRP A 209 4.17 9.99 -11.36
CA TRP A 209 5.15 9.32 -10.52
C TRP A 209 4.70 7.89 -10.31
N LEU A 210 5.68 6.99 -10.23
CA LEU A 210 5.47 5.62 -9.81
C LEU A 210 6.55 5.28 -8.79
N ILE A 211 6.13 4.88 -7.60
CA ILE A 211 7.02 4.42 -6.53
C ILE A 211 6.90 2.90 -6.43
N VAL A 212 8.02 2.20 -6.25
CA VAL A 212 8.06 0.73 -6.13
C VAL A 212 8.99 0.34 -4.98
N ASP A 213 8.55 -0.53 -4.08
CA ASP A 213 9.39 -1.11 -3.04
C ASP A 213 10.43 -2.07 -3.68
N ALA A 214 11.70 -1.68 -3.62
CA ALA A 214 12.80 -2.46 -4.19
C ALA A 214 13.53 -3.34 -3.15
N TRP A 215 12.96 -3.49 -1.94
CA TRP A 215 13.55 -4.11 -0.75
C TRP A 215 14.88 -3.50 -0.28
N ARG A 216 15.22 -2.32 -0.81
CA ARG A 216 16.38 -1.51 -0.46
C ARG A 216 16.01 -0.03 -0.33
N GLY A 217 14.76 0.21 0.06
CA GLY A 217 14.05 1.48 -0.11
C GLY A 217 13.22 1.50 -1.38
N LEU A 218 12.62 2.66 -1.65
CA LEU A 218 11.61 2.85 -2.67
C LEU A 218 12.23 3.47 -3.93
N ALA A 219 12.14 2.75 -5.05
CA ALA A 219 12.51 3.25 -6.36
C ALA A 219 11.49 4.30 -6.81
N VAL A 220 11.94 5.40 -7.39
CA VAL A 220 11.07 6.47 -7.89
C VAL A 220 11.23 6.60 -9.39
N TYR A 221 10.11 6.57 -10.09
CA TYR A 221 10.02 6.76 -11.53
C TYR A 221 9.18 7.97 -11.84
N ARG A 222 9.55 8.67 -12.91
CA ARG A 222 8.80 9.79 -13.48
C ARG A 222 8.37 9.45 -14.90
N SER A 223 7.16 9.83 -15.28
CA SER A 223 6.65 9.71 -16.63
C SER A 223 5.82 10.93 -17.04
N ASP A 224 5.83 11.23 -18.35
CA ASP A 224 4.94 12.21 -18.96
C ASP A 224 3.65 11.55 -19.48
N ASP A 225 3.69 10.26 -19.81
CA ASP A 225 2.69 9.54 -20.61
C ASP A 225 2.19 8.22 -20.00
N LEU A 226 2.64 7.88 -18.78
CA LEU A 226 2.37 6.60 -18.07
C LEU A 226 2.94 5.35 -18.76
N MET A 227 3.70 5.50 -19.84
CA MET A 227 4.25 4.40 -20.63
C MET A 227 5.77 4.33 -20.51
N GLN A 228 6.44 5.47 -20.69
CA GLN A 228 7.89 5.59 -20.58
C GLN A 228 8.24 6.15 -19.20
N TRP A 229 9.09 5.42 -18.49
CA TRP A 229 9.44 5.73 -17.12
C TRP A 229 10.93 6.00 -16.99
N GLN A 230 11.26 7.17 -16.46
CA GLN A 230 12.62 7.52 -16.10
C GLN A 230 12.83 7.30 -14.61
N GLN A 231 13.72 6.37 -14.26
CA GLN A 231 14.09 6.17 -12.86
C GLN A 231 14.95 7.35 -12.37
N GLN A 232 14.62 7.88 -11.20
CA GLN A 232 15.48 8.79 -10.47
C GLN A 232 16.65 8.01 -9.81
N PRO A 233 17.87 8.59 -9.73
CA PRO A 233 18.96 7.98 -8.97
C PRO A 233 18.63 7.82 -7.46
N GLY A 234 19.03 6.70 -6.89
CA GLY A 234 18.84 6.40 -5.47
C GLY A 234 17.47 5.79 -5.13
N TYR A 235 17.21 5.66 -3.84
CA TYR A 235 16.00 5.07 -3.26
C TYR A 235 15.50 5.96 -2.14
N LEU A 236 14.21 6.31 -2.12
CA LEU A 236 13.63 6.95 -0.94
C LEU A 236 13.61 5.94 0.21
N LEU A 237 13.86 6.41 1.43
CA LEU A 237 13.79 5.56 2.63
C LEU A 237 14.70 4.32 2.56
N GLY A 238 15.75 4.34 1.74
CA GLY A 238 16.75 3.27 1.65
C GLY A 238 17.78 3.33 2.78
N GLU A 239 17.98 4.51 3.37
CA GLU A 239 18.78 4.69 4.58
C GLU A 239 17.90 4.63 5.83
N PRO A 240 18.31 3.92 6.90
CA PRO A 240 17.62 3.89 8.18
C PRO A 240 17.33 5.28 8.75
N GLY A 241 16.13 5.47 9.31
CA GLY A 241 15.75 6.66 10.06
C GLY A 241 16.18 6.58 11.54
N THR A 242 15.93 7.67 12.25
CA THR A 242 16.23 7.83 13.69
C THR A 242 14.97 7.82 14.55
N GLY A 243 13.79 7.90 13.92
CA GLY A 243 12.49 7.85 14.59
C GLY A 243 12.20 6.48 15.20
N LYS A 244 11.30 6.46 16.20
CA LYS A 244 10.85 5.20 16.80
C LYS A 244 10.23 4.31 15.72
N ASP A 245 10.65 3.04 15.73
CA ASP A 245 10.27 2.01 14.76
C ASP A 245 10.71 2.29 13.31
N ASP A 246 11.47 3.35 13.07
CA ASP A 246 11.86 3.83 11.74
C ASP A 246 13.33 3.52 11.39
N GLY A 247 13.97 2.63 12.15
CA GLY A 247 15.40 2.31 12.04
C GLY A 247 15.77 1.29 10.93
N ILE A 248 14.92 1.11 9.93
CA ILE A 248 15.14 0.22 8.78
C ILE A 248 14.54 0.84 7.51
N ASN A 249 14.79 0.24 6.35
CA ASN A 249 14.22 0.67 5.09
C ASN A 249 12.69 0.74 5.15
N GLY A 250 12.11 1.77 4.52
CA GLY A 250 10.66 1.83 4.30
C GLY A 250 10.23 0.82 3.25
N GLY A 251 9.12 0.12 3.50
CA GLY A 251 8.50 -0.81 2.56
C GLY A 251 7.24 -0.25 1.91
N HIS A 252 6.51 -1.09 1.17
CA HIS A 252 5.25 -0.83 0.45
C HIS A 252 4.55 0.49 0.87
N PRO A 253 4.57 1.51 0.00
CA PRO A 253 4.09 2.84 0.33
C PRO A 253 2.63 3.07 -0.05
N ASP A 254 2.12 4.24 0.30
CA ASP A 254 1.04 4.94 -0.39
C ASP A 254 1.34 6.45 -0.40
N VAL A 255 0.77 7.19 -1.36
CA VAL A 255 0.99 8.63 -1.51
C VAL A 255 -0.32 9.39 -1.62
N VAL A 256 -0.56 10.28 -0.66
CA VAL A 256 -1.68 11.22 -0.70
C VAL A 256 -1.19 12.58 -1.19
N VAL A 257 -1.68 13.00 -2.35
CA VAL A 257 -1.49 14.35 -2.87
C VAL A 257 -2.66 15.23 -2.48
N GLU A 258 -2.38 16.30 -1.75
CA GLU A 258 -3.42 17.15 -1.18
C GLU A 258 -2.97 18.61 -1.08
N ASN A 259 -3.81 19.53 -1.58
CA ASN A 259 -3.51 20.96 -1.63
C ASN A 259 -2.10 21.30 -2.16
N GLY A 260 -1.64 20.56 -3.18
CA GLY A 260 -0.33 20.74 -3.81
C GLY A 260 0.86 20.15 -3.03
N ARG A 261 0.63 19.56 -1.85
CA ARG A 261 1.63 18.80 -1.07
C ARG A 261 1.43 17.30 -1.31
N ALA A 262 2.45 16.50 -1.02
CA ALA A 262 2.37 15.05 -1.13
C ALA A 262 2.95 14.40 0.13
N TYR A 263 2.22 13.44 0.69
CA TYR A 263 2.62 12.71 1.90
C TYR A 263 2.81 11.25 1.56
N LEU A 264 3.99 10.72 1.90
CA LEU A 264 4.36 9.32 1.71
C LEU A 264 4.08 8.57 3.01
N PHE A 265 3.09 7.69 2.97
CA PHE A 265 2.84 6.69 3.99
C PHE A 265 3.63 5.43 3.65
N TYR A 266 4.18 4.76 4.65
CA TYR A 266 4.97 3.55 4.45
C TYR A 266 5.03 2.74 5.73
N PHE A 267 5.26 1.44 5.63
CA PHE A 267 5.48 0.61 6.81
C PHE A 267 6.97 0.30 7.03
N THR A 268 7.29 -0.03 8.28
CA THR A 268 8.63 -0.48 8.70
C THR A 268 8.48 -1.66 9.65
N HIS A 269 9.45 -2.59 9.62
CA HIS A 269 9.60 -3.62 10.65
C HIS A 269 10.53 -3.13 11.75
N GLY A 270 10.03 -2.24 12.62
CA GLY A 270 10.84 -1.47 13.57
C GLY A 270 11.67 -2.29 14.57
N GLY A 271 11.39 -3.59 14.76
CA GLY A 271 12.24 -4.44 15.58
C GLY A 271 13.29 -5.24 14.80
N ARG A 272 13.41 -5.15 13.47
CA ARG A 272 14.50 -5.76 12.69
C ARG A 272 15.79 -4.95 12.76
N ILE A 273 16.24 -4.62 13.96
CA ILE A 273 17.42 -3.81 14.23
C ILE A 273 18.44 -4.57 15.07
N GLY A 274 19.73 -4.24 14.91
CA GLY A 274 20.84 -4.82 15.68
C GLY A 274 20.80 -6.37 15.69
N ASP A 275 20.91 -6.95 16.88
CA ASP A 275 20.87 -8.40 17.10
C ASP A 275 19.54 -9.07 16.70
N ASN A 276 18.50 -8.29 16.39
CA ASN A 276 17.19 -8.78 15.99
C ASN A 276 16.95 -8.69 14.47
N ALA A 277 17.91 -8.19 13.68
CA ALA A 277 17.77 -7.99 12.23
C ALA A 277 17.42 -9.27 11.46
N ASN A 278 17.95 -10.42 11.88
CA ASN A 278 17.75 -11.72 11.21
C ASN A 278 16.97 -12.73 12.06
N LYS A 279 16.34 -12.29 13.16
CA LYS A 279 15.55 -13.17 14.01
C LYS A 279 14.11 -13.17 13.54
N ASP A 280 13.44 -14.29 13.74
CA ASP A 280 12.00 -14.40 13.51
C ASP A 280 11.26 -14.52 14.85
N ASN A 281 10.71 -13.41 15.32
CA ASN A 281 9.97 -13.30 16.58
C ASN A 281 8.98 -12.14 16.51
N VAL A 282 8.12 -11.99 17.53
CA VAL A 282 7.11 -10.93 17.59
C VAL A 282 7.72 -9.54 17.33
N ALA A 283 8.88 -9.24 17.91
CA ALA A 283 9.52 -7.94 17.75
C ALA A 283 10.02 -7.70 16.31
N SER A 284 10.53 -8.70 15.60
CA SER A 284 10.99 -8.56 14.21
C SER A 284 9.87 -8.69 13.16
N ARG A 285 8.73 -9.26 13.54
CA ARG A 285 7.53 -9.37 12.69
C ARG A 285 6.66 -8.14 12.75
N ARG A 286 6.55 -7.49 13.91
CA ARG A 286 5.71 -6.31 14.09
C ARG A 286 6.03 -5.26 13.04
N SER A 287 5.01 -4.51 12.64
CA SER A 287 5.16 -3.38 11.73
C SER A 287 4.31 -2.20 12.16
N SER A 288 4.79 -1.03 11.77
CA SER A 288 4.15 0.24 12.08
C SER A 288 4.13 1.11 10.83
N ILE A 289 3.05 1.88 10.68
CA ILE A 289 2.94 2.89 9.63
C ILE A 289 3.66 4.15 10.08
N GLN A 290 4.38 4.75 9.15
CA GLN A 290 5.14 5.98 9.25
C GLN A 290 4.61 6.95 8.19
N VAL A 291 4.91 8.24 8.36
CA VAL A 291 4.59 9.23 7.33
C VAL A 291 5.68 10.26 7.22
N THR A 292 5.96 10.68 6.00
CA THR A 292 6.89 11.75 5.69
C THR A 292 6.37 12.61 4.54
N GLU A 293 6.76 13.88 4.49
CA GLU A 293 6.42 14.74 3.36
C GLU A 293 7.38 14.53 2.18
N LEU A 294 6.81 14.42 0.98
CA LEU A 294 7.56 14.42 -0.26
C LEU A 294 7.85 15.86 -0.68
N ILE A 295 9.10 16.12 -1.08
CA ILE A 295 9.58 17.43 -1.51
C ILE A 295 10.07 17.33 -2.94
N MET A 296 9.52 18.18 -3.81
CA MET A 296 9.95 18.31 -5.20
C MET A 296 11.07 19.34 -5.32
N ASN A 297 12.24 18.91 -5.80
CA ASN A 297 13.37 19.78 -6.06
C ASN A 297 13.99 19.45 -7.43
N ASN A 298 14.05 20.42 -8.34
CA ASN A 298 14.66 20.26 -9.67
C ASN A 298 14.16 19.02 -10.44
N GLY A 299 12.85 18.77 -10.40
CA GLY A 299 12.21 17.63 -11.07
C GLY A 299 12.50 16.26 -10.46
N LYS A 300 12.92 16.23 -9.18
CA LYS A 300 13.18 15.03 -8.39
C LYS A 300 12.38 15.06 -7.08
N ILE A 301 11.87 13.91 -6.66
CA ILE A 301 11.22 13.74 -5.37
C ILE A 301 12.25 13.28 -4.33
N SER A 302 12.20 13.89 -3.16
CA SER A 302 13.01 13.54 -2.00
C SER A 302 12.16 13.60 -0.73
N THR A 303 12.67 13.09 0.38
CA THR A 303 12.01 13.23 1.68
C THR A 303 13.05 13.18 2.80
N ASP A 304 12.76 13.83 3.92
CA ASP A 304 13.52 13.73 5.16
C ASP A 304 12.64 13.09 6.24
N ARG A 305 12.73 11.76 6.35
CA ARG A 305 11.98 10.97 7.34
C ARG A 305 12.33 11.31 8.79
N ASN A 306 13.43 12.01 9.05
CA ASN A 306 13.83 12.43 10.41
C ASN A 306 13.26 13.80 10.79
N ALA A 307 12.75 14.57 9.82
CA ALA A 307 12.10 15.84 10.09
C ALA A 307 10.67 15.61 10.61
N PRO A 308 10.17 16.46 11.51
CA PRO A 308 8.77 16.44 11.90
C PRO A 308 7.85 16.63 10.69
N THR A 309 6.88 15.74 10.52
CA THR A 309 5.92 15.82 9.42
C THR A 309 4.64 16.52 9.86
N PHE A 310 4.40 17.72 9.33
CA PHE A 310 3.17 18.48 9.57
C PHE A 310 2.13 18.13 8.50
N ILE A 311 1.56 16.93 8.63
CA ILE A 311 0.55 16.40 7.73
C ILE A 311 -0.74 17.23 7.81
N THR A 312 -1.35 17.50 6.67
CA THR A 312 -2.60 18.26 6.58
C THR A 312 -3.48 17.64 5.53
N LEU A 313 -4.42 16.81 5.98
CA LEU A 313 -5.45 16.20 5.17
C LEU A 313 -6.80 16.90 5.45
N PRO A 314 -7.41 17.63 4.50
CA PRO A 314 -8.64 18.39 4.73
C PRO A 314 -9.88 17.50 4.71
N GLU A 315 -10.96 18.01 5.29
CA GLU A 315 -12.31 17.54 4.96
C GLU A 315 -12.64 17.92 3.50
N LYS A 316 -13.28 17.01 2.75
CA LYS A 316 -13.67 17.21 1.34
C LYS A 316 -15.18 17.13 1.16
#